data_AF-A0A6J4V011-F1
#
_entry.id   AF-A0A6J4V011-F1
#
_cell.length_a   1.000
_cell.length_b   1.000
_cell.length_c   1.000
_cell.angle_alpha   90.00
_cell.angle_beta   90.00
_cell.angle_gamma   90.00
#
_symmetry.space_group_name_H-M   'P 1'
#
loop_
_entity.id
_entity.type
_entity.pdbx_description
1 polymer ?
#
loop_
_entity_poly.entity_id
_entity_poly.type
_entity_poly.pdbx_seq_one_letter_code
_entity_poly.pdbx_strand_id
1 'polypeptide(L)'
;VAAAEGFQQALAVESDLLGLEPFIDRCDRDLVLLQTSFPEGSMPAAGIPWYIAPFGRDSLIVALQTMHVYPERAAATLRVLAALQGSKRDPFREEEPGKILHEMRYGTMARTGQIPHTPYYGSIDSTPLFVMTFAQSYLWHRDDDLYDDLIDHVRRALAWIEDDGDRDGDGLVEFGEAVADGVHITQQGWKDSGDSLHFADGRAVEGPIALVEVQGYVFAAYAWLADVATLRGEDAWAADLRARAERMREAVETRFWMDDQGFYAQALDGAKRPVDAISSNPGHLLFCGLPSPERAGLVARRLALPDLMTAWGTRTLSSATATYNPMSYHNGSVWPHDNSLMMWGARAYGLDELALGIAERTLRLGSFGSGWRLPELCCGFDGPDASDDIAGPVDYPVSCSPQAWAAASGHLMVRTLLGMSPDTRSGGLTFDPALPAAATRLRVSDVAALGRRHRVEVTRTADGYAVESIPADG
;
A
#
# COMPACT_ATOMS: atom_id res chain seq x y z
N VAL A 1 -6.14 -30.43 -10.77
CA VAL A 1 -7.35 -29.75 -10.25
C VAL A 1 -7.58 -30.24 -8.83
N ALA A 2 -6.77 -29.76 -7.89
CA ALA A 2 -7.13 -29.83 -6.48
C ALA A 2 -8.30 -28.87 -6.29
N ALA A 3 -9.35 -29.31 -5.60
CA ALA A 3 -10.53 -28.50 -5.35
C ALA A 3 -10.10 -27.18 -4.67
N ALA A 4 -10.66 -26.06 -5.12
CA ALA A 4 -10.60 -24.82 -4.37
C ALA A 4 -11.25 -25.09 -3.01
N GLU A 5 -10.44 -25.22 -1.97
CA GLU A 5 -10.93 -25.14 -0.59
C GLU A 5 -11.66 -23.79 -0.50
N GLY A 6 -12.97 -23.87 -0.28
CA GLY A 6 -13.82 -22.69 -0.28
C GLY A 6 -13.29 -21.68 0.73
N PHE A 7 -12.94 -20.48 0.26
CA PHE A 7 -12.43 -19.42 1.09
C PHE A 7 -13.49 -19.04 2.13
N GLN A 8 -13.25 -19.42 3.39
CA GLN A 8 -14.10 -19.05 4.51
C GLN A 8 -13.71 -17.66 5.01
N GLN A 9 -14.71 -16.96 5.55
CA GLN A 9 -14.54 -15.71 6.28
C GLN A 9 -13.51 -15.92 7.40
N ALA A 10 -12.46 -15.10 7.42
CA ALA A 10 -11.28 -15.41 8.23
C ALA A 10 -10.96 -14.36 9.30
N LEU A 11 -11.59 -13.17 9.29
CA LEU A 11 -11.42 -12.20 10.38
C LEU A 11 -12.75 -12.01 11.11
N ALA A 12 -12.92 -12.67 12.26
CA ALA A 12 -14.05 -12.43 13.13
C ALA A 12 -13.71 -11.30 14.11
N VAL A 13 -14.50 -10.22 14.06
CA VAL A 13 -14.34 -9.03 14.91
C VAL A 13 -15.55 -8.91 15.83
N GLU A 14 -15.30 -8.65 17.11
CA GLU A 14 -16.30 -8.22 18.10
C GLU A 14 -15.83 -6.88 18.69
N SER A 15 -16.67 -5.84 18.67
CA SER A 15 -16.31 -4.53 19.20
C SER A 15 -17.51 -3.70 19.64
N ASP A 16 -17.30 -2.82 20.62
CA ASP A 16 -18.27 -1.78 20.96
C ASP A 16 -18.19 -0.54 20.06
N LEU A 17 -17.24 -0.50 19.11
CA LEU A 17 -17.19 0.51 18.06
C LEU A 17 -18.32 0.28 17.05
N LEU A 18 -19.31 1.17 17.08
CA LEU A 18 -20.49 1.07 16.23
C LEU A 18 -20.13 0.89 14.75
N GLY A 19 -20.64 -0.18 14.15
CA GLY A 19 -20.50 -0.44 12.72
C GLY A 19 -19.20 -1.14 12.30
N LEU A 20 -18.24 -1.34 13.21
CA LEU A 20 -16.98 -2.00 12.87
C LEU A 20 -17.19 -3.45 12.40
N GLU A 21 -18.05 -4.21 13.08
CA GLU A 21 -18.32 -5.62 12.72
C GLU A 21 -18.91 -5.78 11.30
N PRO A 22 -20.04 -5.13 10.94
CA PRO A 22 -20.57 -5.24 9.58
C PRO A 22 -19.65 -4.64 8.51
N PHE A 23 -18.82 -3.67 8.87
CA PHE A 23 -17.79 -3.12 7.99
C PHE A 23 -16.71 -4.14 7.64
N ILE A 24 -16.17 -4.86 8.63
CA ILE A 24 -15.16 -5.89 8.39
C ILE A 24 -15.76 -7.12 7.69
N ASP A 25 -16.99 -7.51 8.02
CA ASP A 25 -17.71 -8.57 7.28
C ASP A 25 -17.87 -8.20 5.79
N ARG A 26 -18.15 -6.94 5.48
CA ARG A 26 -18.20 -6.49 4.08
C ARG A 26 -16.84 -6.56 3.41
N CYS A 27 -15.77 -6.11 4.06
CA CYS A 27 -14.41 -6.15 3.52
C CYS A 27 -14.00 -7.58 3.16
N ASP A 28 -14.24 -8.55 4.04
CA ASP A 28 -13.94 -9.98 3.82
C ASP A 28 -14.69 -10.52 2.59
N ARG A 29 -16.01 -10.27 2.49
CA ARG A 29 -16.84 -10.69 1.36
C ARG A 29 -16.37 -10.08 0.03
N ASP A 30 -16.01 -8.80 0.04
CA ASP A 30 -15.56 -8.11 -1.16
C ASP A 30 -14.19 -8.63 -1.64
N LEU A 31 -13.28 -8.98 -0.71
CA LEU A 31 -12.03 -9.67 -1.05
C LEU A 31 -12.25 -11.07 -1.62
N VAL A 32 -13.20 -11.84 -1.08
CA VAL A 32 -13.57 -13.17 -1.62
C VAL A 32 -14.15 -13.04 -3.03
N LEU A 33 -14.98 -12.03 -3.29
CA LEU A 33 -15.58 -11.78 -4.60
C LEU A 33 -14.54 -11.46 -5.69
N LEU A 34 -13.43 -10.84 -5.32
CA LEU A 34 -12.42 -10.35 -6.25
C LEU A 34 -11.30 -11.36 -6.51
N GLN A 35 -11.44 -12.64 -6.15
CA GLN A 35 -10.38 -13.61 -6.38
C GLN A 35 -10.28 -14.07 -7.84
N THR A 36 -9.05 -14.23 -8.33
CA THR A 36 -8.75 -14.86 -9.61
C THR A 36 -7.79 -16.03 -9.43
N SER A 37 -7.91 -17.04 -10.30
CA SER A 37 -7.14 -18.28 -10.20
C SER A 37 -6.02 -18.35 -11.25
N PHE A 38 -4.86 -18.81 -10.81
CA PHE A 38 -3.65 -19.07 -11.59
C PHE A 38 -3.15 -20.50 -11.31
N PRO A 39 -2.25 -21.06 -12.15
CA PRO A 39 -1.61 -22.34 -11.86
C PRO A 39 -0.85 -22.36 -10.51
N GLU A 40 -0.24 -21.25 -10.14
CA GLU A 40 0.59 -21.09 -8.94
C GLU A 40 -0.21 -20.74 -7.67
N GLY A 41 -1.50 -20.44 -7.80
CA GLY A 41 -2.37 -20.07 -6.69
C GLY A 41 -3.47 -19.09 -7.07
N SER A 42 -3.98 -18.34 -6.10
CA SER A 42 -4.92 -17.25 -6.35
C SER A 42 -4.28 -15.88 -6.10
N MET A 43 -4.73 -14.90 -6.87
CA MET A 43 -4.33 -13.49 -6.77
C MET A 43 -5.61 -12.65 -6.91
N PRO A 44 -5.79 -11.57 -6.14
CA PRO A 44 -6.96 -10.72 -6.30
C PRO A 44 -6.94 -10.01 -7.66
N ALA A 45 -8.10 -9.90 -8.30
CA ALA A 45 -8.37 -8.86 -9.28
C ALA A 45 -8.49 -7.50 -8.57
N ALA A 46 -8.15 -6.43 -9.26
CA ALA A 46 -8.17 -5.09 -8.66
C ALA A 46 -9.58 -4.61 -8.28
N GLY A 47 -10.57 -4.67 -9.19
CA GLY A 47 -11.92 -4.19 -8.87
C GLY A 47 -12.96 -4.34 -9.97
N ILE A 48 -14.24 -4.32 -9.59
CA ILE A 48 -15.37 -4.42 -10.53
C ILE A 48 -16.01 -3.03 -10.69
N PRO A 49 -16.36 -2.60 -11.93
CA PRO A 49 -16.34 -3.39 -13.16
C PRO A 49 -15.10 -3.20 -14.05
N TRP A 50 -14.30 -2.15 -13.83
CA TRP A 50 -13.31 -1.69 -14.81
C TRP A 50 -11.97 -2.45 -14.75
N TYR A 51 -11.65 -3.00 -13.58
CA TYR A 51 -10.33 -3.56 -13.28
C TYR A 51 -10.43 -5.02 -12.82
N ILE A 52 -11.33 -5.81 -13.43
CA ILE A 52 -11.43 -7.26 -13.19
C ILE A 52 -10.28 -8.01 -13.87
N ALA A 53 -9.07 -7.71 -13.41
CA ALA A 53 -7.81 -8.19 -13.94
C ALA A 53 -6.78 -8.23 -12.81
N PRO A 54 -5.75 -9.10 -12.92
CA PRO A 54 -4.60 -9.08 -12.03
C PRO A 54 -3.76 -7.81 -12.23
N PHE A 55 -3.54 -7.08 -11.14
CA PHE A 55 -2.59 -5.96 -11.06
C PHE A 55 -1.53 -6.28 -10.01
N GLY A 56 -0.25 -6.17 -10.39
CA GLY A 56 0.86 -6.55 -9.52
C GLY A 56 0.90 -5.72 -8.25
N ARG A 57 0.95 -4.39 -8.40
CA ARG A 57 0.92 -3.43 -7.29
C ARG A 57 -0.27 -3.63 -6.37
N ASP A 58 -1.49 -3.62 -6.91
CA ASP A 58 -2.72 -3.72 -6.12
C ASP A 58 -2.72 -5.00 -5.29
N SER A 59 -2.31 -6.11 -5.89
CA SER A 59 -2.27 -7.40 -5.21
C SER A 59 -1.19 -7.46 -4.13
N LEU A 60 -0.04 -6.83 -4.36
CA LEU A 60 1.02 -6.70 -3.36
C LEU A 60 0.58 -5.85 -2.16
N ILE A 61 -0.11 -4.74 -2.41
CA ILE A 61 -0.68 -3.90 -1.35
C ILE A 61 -1.77 -4.65 -0.57
N VAL A 62 -2.66 -5.36 -1.27
CA VAL A 62 -3.67 -6.24 -0.63
C VAL A 62 -3.00 -7.30 0.24
N ALA A 63 -1.92 -7.94 -0.24
CA ALA A 63 -1.15 -8.91 0.52
C ALA A 63 -0.54 -8.26 1.78
N LEU A 64 0.06 -7.08 1.67
CA LEU A 64 0.58 -6.32 2.83
C LEU A 64 -0.50 -6.02 3.87
N GLN A 65 -1.65 -5.56 3.38
CA GLN A 65 -2.80 -5.19 4.21
C GLN A 65 -3.45 -6.39 4.92
N THR A 66 -3.36 -7.60 4.36
CA THR A 66 -4.17 -8.74 4.80
C THR A 66 -3.41 -9.99 5.21
N MET A 67 -2.06 -10.01 5.14
CA MET A 67 -1.26 -11.21 5.48
C MET A 67 -1.49 -11.76 6.89
N HIS A 68 -1.93 -10.92 7.82
CA HIS A 68 -2.23 -11.30 9.20
C HIS A 68 -3.54 -12.10 9.32
N VAL A 69 -4.30 -12.21 8.22
CA VAL A 69 -5.58 -12.93 8.13
C VAL A 69 -5.49 -14.04 7.08
N TYR A 70 -4.95 -13.73 5.90
CA TYR A 70 -4.81 -14.62 4.76
C TYR A 70 -3.33 -14.82 4.35
N PRO A 71 -2.50 -15.46 5.20
CA PRO A 71 -1.10 -15.76 4.87
C PRO A 71 -0.97 -16.48 3.52
N GLU A 72 -1.86 -17.43 3.26
CA GLU A 72 -1.87 -18.24 2.05
C GLU A 72 -2.12 -17.40 0.79
N ARG A 73 -2.94 -16.34 0.88
CA ARG A 73 -3.20 -15.42 -0.25
C ARG A 73 -2.00 -14.52 -0.53
N ALA A 74 -1.30 -14.08 0.51
CA ALA A 74 -0.07 -13.31 0.36
C ALA A 74 1.02 -14.16 -0.31
N ALA A 75 1.23 -15.39 0.17
CA ALA A 75 2.16 -16.34 -0.42
C ALA A 75 1.81 -16.70 -1.88
N ALA A 76 0.53 -16.96 -2.17
CA ALA A 76 0.06 -17.24 -3.52
C ALA A 76 0.27 -16.04 -4.47
N THR A 77 -0.02 -14.82 -4.03
CA THR A 77 0.23 -13.60 -4.80
C THR A 77 1.71 -13.47 -5.17
N LEU A 78 2.62 -13.69 -4.20
CA LEU A 78 4.05 -13.66 -4.44
C LEU A 78 4.48 -14.74 -5.46
N ARG A 79 3.98 -15.98 -5.34
CA ARG A 79 4.30 -17.06 -6.28
C ARG A 79 3.81 -16.75 -7.71
N VAL A 80 2.59 -16.24 -7.87
CA VAL A 80 2.04 -15.84 -9.17
C VAL A 80 2.88 -14.73 -9.81
N LEU A 81 3.23 -13.69 -9.05
CA LEU A 81 4.03 -12.58 -9.57
C LEU A 81 5.48 -12.99 -9.88
N ALA A 82 6.05 -13.91 -9.10
CA ALA A 82 7.36 -14.50 -9.38
C ALA A 82 7.37 -15.29 -10.69
N ALA A 83 6.32 -16.09 -10.95
CA ALA A 83 6.16 -16.84 -12.19
C ALA A 83 5.98 -15.94 -13.42
N LEU A 84 5.43 -14.74 -13.22
CA LEU A 84 5.23 -13.72 -14.26
C LEU A 84 6.34 -12.66 -14.29
N GLN A 85 7.41 -12.80 -13.49
CA GLN A 85 8.48 -11.81 -13.39
C GLN A 85 9.26 -11.71 -14.70
N GLY A 86 9.45 -10.49 -15.21
CA GLY A 86 10.06 -10.20 -16.51
C GLY A 86 11.42 -10.86 -16.67
N SER A 87 11.66 -11.54 -17.78
CA SER A 87 12.85 -12.38 -18.01
C SER A 87 13.68 -11.96 -19.22
N LYS A 88 13.13 -11.04 -20.02
CA LYS A 88 13.72 -10.52 -21.25
C LYS A 88 13.50 -9.00 -21.32
N ARG A 89 14.07 -8.38 -22.35
CA ARG A 89 13.78 -6.98 -22.70
C ARG A 89 12.76 -6.95 -23.83
N ASP A 90 11.59 -6.38 -23.57
CA ASP A 90 10.51 -6.22 -24.54
C ASP A 90 9.94 -4.80 -24.44
N PRO A 91 10.38 -3.86 -25.31
CA PRO A 91 9.96 -2.46 -25.23
C PRO A 91 8.45 -2.25 -25.34
N PHE A 92 7.75 -3.10 -26.11
CA PHE A 92 6.30 -2.97 -26.25
C PHE A 92 5.59 -3.32 -24.95
N ARG A 93 6.12 -4.26 -24.15
CA ARG A 93 5.54 -4.62 -22.85
C ARG A 93 6.15 -3.87 -21.69
N GLU A 94 7.15 -3.04 -21.97
CA GLU A 94 8.08 -2.48 -20.98
C GLU A 94 8.69 -3.54 -20.06
N GLU A 95 8.86 -4.76 -20.58
CA GLU A 95 9.43 -5.88 -19.82
C GLU A 95 10.94 -5.70 -19.70
N GLU A 96 11.45 -5.85 -18.49
CA GLU A 96 12.87 -5.88 -18.18
C GLU A 96 13.18 -7.06 -17.25
N PRO A 97 14.40 -7.64 -17.32
CA PRO A 97 14.78 -8.73 -16.43
C PRO A 97 14.65 -8.33 -14.94
N GLY A 98 13.82 -9.08 -14.20
CA GLY A 98 13.60 -8.88 -12.78
C GLY A 98 12.39 -7.99 -12.44
N LYS A 99 11.85 -7.26 -13.41
CA LYS A 99 10.68 -6.39 -13.22
C LYS A 99 9.40 -7.18 -12.94
N ILE A 100 8.57 -6.67 -12.04
CA ILE A 100 7.27 -7.25 -11.70
C ILE A 100 6.18 -6.55 -12.51
N LEU A 101 5.22 -7.32 -13.04
CA LEU A 101 4.19 -6.78 -13.93
C LEU A 101 3.34 -5.67 -13.27
N HIS A 102 2.86 -4.76 -14.11
CA HIS A 102 1.85 -3.77 -13.75
C HIS A 102 0.46 -4.42 -13.80
N GLU A 103 0.05 -4.91 -14.99
CA GLU A 103 -1.23 -5.60 -15.17
C GLU A 103 -1.19 -6.69 -16.25
N MET A 104 -2.19 -7.59 -16.22
CA MET A 104 -2.42 -8.58 -17.28
C MET A 104 -3.91 -8.64 -17.65
N ARG A 105 -4.20 -8.55 -18.95
CA ARG A 105 -5.57 -8.53 -19.51
C ARG A 105 -5.80 -9.73 -20.42
N TYR A 106 -7.04 -10.20 -20.43
CA TYR A 106 -7.46 -11.35 -21.24
C TYR A 106 -8.38 -10.98 -22.41
N GLY A 107 -8.66 -9.69 -22.62
CA GLY A 107 -9.56 -9.19 -23.66
C GLY A 107 -9.03 -9.37 -25.10
N THR A 108 -9.88 -9.13 -26.10
CA THR A 108 -9.51 -9.35 -27.52
C THR A 108 -8.28 -8.57 -27.94
N MET A 109 -8.18 -7.28 -27.60
CA MET A 109 -7.04 -6.43 -27.95
C MET A 109 -5.73 -6.94 -27.35
N ALA A 110 -5.77 -7.46 -26.12
CA ALA A 110 -4.62 -8.05 -25.44
C ALA A 110 -4.19 -9.35 -26.14
N ARG A 111 -5.15 -10.24 -26.42
CA ARG A 111 -4.89 -11.53 -27.09
C ARG A 111 -4.40 -11.40 -28.54
N THR A 112 -4.74 -10.30 -29.23
CA THR A 112 -4.25 -10.02 -30.59
C THR A 112 -2.97 -9.19 -30.61
N GLY A 113 -2.40 -8.85 -29.44
CA GLY A 113 -1.17 -8.06 -29.34
C GLY A 113 -1.32 -6.60 -29.76
N GLN A 114 -2.54 -6.06 -29.78
CA GLN A 114 -2.79 -4.64 -30.07
C GLN A 114 -2.49 -3.73 -28.88
N ILE A 115 -2.48 -4.30 -27.67
CA ILE A 115 -2.10 -3.64 -26.43
C ILE A 115 -1.12 -4.55 -25.66
N PRO A 116 -0.27 -4.00 -24.79
CA PRO A 116 0.86 -4.74 -24.22
C PRO A 116 0.52 -5.68 -23.07
N HIS A 117 -0.73 -5.67 -22.63
CA HIS A 117 -1.22 -6.28 -21.39
C HIS A 117 -1.29 -7.83 -21.39
N THR A 118 -0.22 -8.52 -21.81
CA THR A 118 -0.13 -10.01 -21.85
C THR A 118 1.21 -10.62 -21.39
N PRO A 119 1.81 -10.25 -20.24
CA PRO A 119 1.49 -9.14 -19.32
C PRO A 119 2.21 -7.83 -19.71
N TYR A 120 1.79 -6.71 -19.11
CA TYR A 120 2.40 -5.38 -19.25
C TYR A 120 3.15 -5.00 -17.96
N TYR A 121 4.30 -4.35 -18.09
CA TYR A 121 5.24 -4.05 -17.01
C TYR A 121 5.50 -2.56 -16.81
N GLY A 122 4.63 -1.66 -17.31
CA GLY A 122 4.80 -0.22 -17.15
C GLY A 122 4.49 0.29 -15.74
N SER A 123 5.22 -0.19 -14.74
CA SER A 123 5.23 0.35 -13.38
C SER A 123 6.64 0.29 -12.79
N ILE A 124 6.95 1.21 -11.89
CA ILE A 124 8.24 1.22 -11.16
C ILE A 124 8.11 0.91 -9.67
N ASP A 125 6.88 0.85 -9.16
CA ASP A 125 6.54 0.54 -7.78
C ASP A 125 6.36 -0.97 -7.51
N SER A 126 5.84 -1.74 -8.47
CA SER A 126 5.56 -3.17 -8.32
C SER A 126 6.78 -3.98 -7.89
N THR A 127 7.96 -3.69 -8.46
CA THR A 127 9.19 -4.46 -8.19
C THR A 127 9.72 -4.27 -6.77
N PRO A 128 9.92 -3.04 -6.24
CA PRO A 128 10.26 -2.88 -4.83
C PRO A 128 9.15 -3.35 -3.89
N LEU A 129 7.87 -3.15 -4.23
CA LEU A 129 6.74 -3.70 -3.45
C LEU A 129 6.78 -5.24 -3.37
N PHE A 130 7.23 -5.94 -4.40
CA PHE A 130 7.38 -7.39 -4.38
C PHE A 130 8.40 -7.83 -3.32
N VAL A 131 9.55 -7.15 -3.27
CA VAL A 131 10.59 -7.42 -2.26
C VAL A 131 10.09 -7.08 -0.86
N MET A 132 9.41 -5.95 -0.69
CA MET A 132 8.80 -5.55 0.58
C MET A 132 7.79 -6.58 1.07
N THR A 133 6.85 -6.99 0.22
CA THR A 133 5.80 -7.96 0.58
C THR A 133 6.39 -9.32 0.90
N PHE A 134 7.41 -9.77 0.15
CA PHE A 134 8.16 -10.98 0.46
C PHE A 134 8.80 -10.89 1.86
N ALA A 135 9.57 -9.82 2.12
CA ALA A 135 10.26 -9.65 3.38
C ALA A 135 9.27 -9.57 4.55
N GLN A 136 8.21 -8.77 4.41
CA GLN A 136 7.20 -8.60 5.44
C GLN A 136 6.39 -9.88 5.70
N SER A 137 6.08 -10.65 4.64
CA SER A 137 5.43 -11.96 4.78
C SER A 137 6.30 -12.93 5.57
N TYR A 138 7.60 -12.98 5.28
CA TYR A 138 8.55 -13.82 6.00
C TYR A 138 8.76 -13.37 7.46
N LEU A 139 8.89 -12.06 7.72
CA LEU A 139 8.99 -11.53 9.08
C LEU A 139 7.74 -11.85 9.91
N TRP A 140 6.57 -11.89 9.28
CA TRP A 140 5.31 -12.17 9.94
C TRP A 140 5.06 -13.66 10.20
N HIS A 141 5.42 -14.53 9.25
CA HIS A 141 5.02 -15.94 9.28
C HIS A 141 6.16 -16.94 9.46
N ARG A 142 7.42 -16.53 9.22
CA ARG A 142 8.60 -17.41 9.24
C ARG A 142 8.44 -18.64 8.32
N ASP A 143 7.86 -18.40 7.15
CA ASP A 143 7.64 -19.42 6.12
C ASP A 143 8.96 -19.65 5.35
N ASP A 144 9.75 -20.61 5.83
CA ASP A 144 11.03 -20.98 5.22
C ASP A 144 10.86 -21.57 3.81
N ASP A 145 9.75 -22.28 3.54
CA ASP A 145 9.47 -22.84 2.22
C ASP A 145 9.22 -21.71 1.22
N LEU A 146 8.43 -20.69 1.59
CA LEU A 146 8.23 -19.51 0.76
C LEU A 146 9.53 -18.74 0.52
N TYR A 147 10.41 -18.65 1.52
CA TYR A 147 11.73 -18.03 1.36
C TYR A 147 12.55 -18.77 0.32
N ASP A 148 12.73 -20.08 0.50
CA ASP A 148 13.56 -20.91 -0.37
C ASP A 148 13.00 -20.97 -1.81
N ASP A 149 11.67 -20.95 -1.97
CA ASP A 149 10.98 -20.91 -3.27
C ASP A 149 11.27 -19.61 -4.06
N LEU A 150 11.35 -18.47 -3.38
CA LEU A 150 11.27 -17.15 -4.03
C LEU A 150 12.54 -16.30 -3.93
N ILE A 151 13.54 -16.71 -3.16
CA ILE A 151 14.73 -15.87 -2.91
C ILE A 151 15.48 -15.48 -4.19
N ASP A 152 15.51 -16.34 -5.21
CA ASP A 152 16.16 -16.02 -6.49
C ASP A 152 15.35 -15.02 -7.32
N HIS A 153 14.02 -15.02 -7.19
CA HIS A 153 13.15 -13.99 -7.77
C HIS A 153 13.35 -12.64 -7.07
N VAL A 154 13.53 -12.65 -5.75
CA VAL A 154 13.86 -11.46 -4.96
C VAL A 154 15.20 -10.87 -5.39
N ARG A 155 16.24 -11.71 -5.55
CA ARG A 155 17.56 -11.26 -6.05
C ARG A 155 17.47 -10.63 -7.44
N ARG A 156 16.66 -11.18 -8.34
CA ARG A 156 16.40 -10.58 -9.65
C ARG A 156 15.66 -9.24 -9.56
N ALA A 157 14.71 -9.10 -8.63
CA ALA A 157 14.02 -7.84 -8.40
C ALA A 157 14.97 -6.76 -7.86
N LEU A 158 15.89 -7.13 -6.94
CA LEU A 158 16.95 -6.22 -6.47
C LEU A 158 17.91 -5.81 -7.58
N ALA A 159 18.29 -6.74 -8.45
CA ALA A 159 19.12 -6.41 -9.62
C ALA A 159 18.40 -5.43 -10.56
N TRP A 160 17.09 -5.61 -10.79
CA TRP A 160 16.31 -4.64 -11.56
C TRP A 160 16.32 -3.24 -10.91
N ILE A 161 16.12 -3.14 -9.59
CA ILE A 161 16.15 -1.86 -8.86
C ILE A 161 17.47 -1.11 -9.09
N GLU A 162 18.59 -1.84 -9.12
CA GLU A 162 19.93 -1.26 -9.22
C GLU A 162 20.38 -0.99 -10.65
N ASP A 163 20.01 -1.84 -11.59
CA ASP A 163 20.54 -1.78 -12.96
C ASP A 163 19.57 -1.05 -13.91
N ASP A 164 18.30 -1.43 -13.91
CA ASP A 164 17.31 -0.96 -14.89
C ASP A 164 16.37 0.12 -14.31
N GLY A 165 16.16 0.10 -12.99
CA GLY A 165 15.36 1.09 -12.26
C GLY A 165 16.08 2.42 -12.08
N ASP A 166 17.39 2.41 -11.86
CA ASP A 166 18.25 3.59 -11.76
C ASP A 166 18.81 4.00 -13.13
N ARG A 167 17.97 4.71 -13.91
CA ARG A 167 18.23 4.98 -15.33
C ARG A 167 19.41 5.92 -15.56
N ASP A 168 19.71 6.81 -14.62
CA ASP A 168 20.78 7.78 -14.74
C ASP A 168 21.94 7.60 -13.74
N GLY A 169 21.87 6.54 -12.92
CA GLY A 169 22.95 6.11 -12.03
C GLY A 169 23.10 6.97 -10.78
N ASP A 170 22.04 7.67 -10.37
CA ASP A 170 22.04 8.58 -9.22
C ASP A 170 21.49 7.94 -7.93
N GLY A 171 21.18 6.66 -7.99
CA GLY A 171 20.69 5.85 -6.88
C GLY A 171 19.18 5.91 -6.67
N LEU A 172 18.41 6.54 -7.56
CA LEU A 172 16.95 6.62 -7.47
C LEU A 172 16.28 5.76 -8.54
N VAL A 173 15.15 5.15 -8.20
CA VAL A 173 14.33 4.43 -9.19
C VAL A 173 13.45 5.41 -9.94
N GLU A 174 13.48 5.33 -11.27
CA GLU A 174 12.86 6.32 -12.14
C GLU A 174 12.04 5.71 -13.28
N PHE A 175 11.08 6.49 -13.76
CA PHE A 175 10.42 6.25 -15.04
C PHE A 175 10.55 7.49 -15.92
N GLY A 176 10.55 7.33 -17.24
CA GLY A 176 10.58 8.47 -18.13
C GLY A 176 11.27 8.18 -19.45
N GLU A 177 10.44 7.93 -20.44
CA GLU A 177 10.59 8.16 -21.88
C GLU A 177 9.19 7.84 -22.44
N ALA A 178 8.23 8.76 -22.25
CA ALA A 178 6.84 8.48 -22.55
C ALA A 178 6.64 8.11 -24.02
N VAL A 179 6.24 6.88 -24.30
CA VAL A 179 5.73 6.51 -25.63
C VAL A 179 4.32 7.08 -25.74
N ALA A 180 4.20 8.24 -26.40
CA ALA A 180 2.93 8.91 -26.62
C ALA A 180 2.09 8.20 -27.70
N ASP A 181 1.78 6.92 -27.50
CA ASP A 181 0.99 6.09 -28.42
C ASP A 181 -0.45 5.83 -27.93
N GLY A 182 -0.79 6.30 -26.72
CA GLY A 182 -2.12 6.13 -26.12
C GLY A 182 -2.41 4.71 -25.63
N VAL A 183 -1.42 3.82 -25.68
CA VAL A 183 -1.52 2.43 -25.23
C VAL A 183 -0.70 2.20 -23.96
N HIS A 184 0.42 2.89 -23.81
CA HIS A 184 1.25 2.88 -22.61
C HIS A 184 0.79 3.94 -21.60
N ILE A 185 0.91 3.60 -20.31
CA ILE A 185 0.67 4.57 -19.24
C ILE A 185 1.86 5.52 -19.13
N THR A 186 1.60 6.82 -18.98
CA THR A 186 2.65 7.84 -18.90
C THR A 186 3.14 8.08 -17.48
N GLN A 187 2.35 7.70 -16.47
CA GLN A 187 2.71 7.77 -15.06
C GLN A 187 2.80 6.33 -14.52
N GLN A 188 3.95 5.96 -13.95
CA GLN A 188 4.27 4.57 -13.60
C GLN A 188 4.29 4.29 -12.08
N GLY A 189 3.81 5.24 -11.29
CA GLY A 189 3.54 5.07 -9.86
C GLY A 189 2.07 4.72 -9.60
N TRP A 190 1.67 4.73 -8.32
CA TRP A 190 0.29 4.37 -7.94
C TRP A 190 -0.75 5.37 -8.44
N LYS A 191 -0.38 6.65 -8.55
CA LYS A 191 -1.16 7.67 -9.24
C LYS A 191 -0.84 7.63 -10.73
N ASP A 192 -1.41 6.67 -11.44
CA ASP A 192 -1.06 6.37 -12.84
C ASP A 192 -1.90 7.12 -13.90
N SER A 193 -2.76 8.06 -13.51
CA SER A 193 -3.44 8.94 -14.49
C SER A 193 -2.44 9.90 -15.12
N GLY A 194 -2.56 10.17 -16.42
CA GLY A 194 -1.56 10.95 -17.15
C GLY A 194 -1.33 12.39 -16.66
N ASP A 195 -2.28 12.94 -15.89
CA ASP A 195 -2.26 14.28 -15.31
C ASP A 195 -1.93 14.32 -13.80
N SER A 196 -1.53 13.21 -13.18
CA SER A 196 -1.39 13.08 -11.73
C SER A 196 -0.16 13.76 -11.12
N LEU A 197 0.78 14.20 -11.96
CA LEU A 197 2.07 14.75 -11.51
C LEU A 197 2.33 16.11 -12.17
N HIS A 198 2.48 17.13 -11.34
CA HIS A 198 2.68 18.52 -11.74
C HIS A 198 3.37 19.31 -10.61
N PHE A 199 3.99 20.43 -10.95
CA PHE A 199 4.42 21.41 -9.95
C PHE A 199 3.21 22.10 -9.29
N ALA A 200 3.43 22.84 -8.20
CA ALA A 200 2.38 23.55 -7.47
C ALA A 200 1.61 24.57 -8.33
N ASP A 201 2.29 25.15 -9.34
CA ASP A 201 1.71 26.08 -10.31
C ASP A 201 1.03 25.39 -11.52
N GLY A 202 0.99 24.06 -11.53
CA GLY A 202 0.36 23.26 -12.58
C GLY A 202 1.24 22.99 -13.81
N ARG A 203 2.51 23.43 -13.82
CA ARG A 203 3.45 23.02 -14.88
C ARG A 203 3.64 21.50 -14.87
N ALA A 204 3.71 20.91 -16.06
CA ALA A 204 4.03 19.50 -16.24
C ALA A 204 5.45 19.17 -15.76
N VAL A 205 5.66 17.91 -15.38
CA VAL A 205 6.96 17.37 -14.98
C VAL A 205 7.58 16.61 -16.15
N GLU A 206 8.86 16.87 -16.41
CA GLU A 206 9.64 16.20 -17.45
C GLU A 206 10.55 15.15 -16.81
N GLY A 207 10.70 13.99 -17.47
CA GLY A 207 11.48 12.87 -16.94
C GLY A 207 12.97 12.88 -17.28
N PRO A 208 13.74 11.91 -16.75
CA PRO A 208 13.27 10.82 -15.89
C PRO A 208 12.77 11.33 -14.52
N ILE A 209 11.77 10.65 -13.96
CA ILE A 209 11.02 11.08 -12.78
C ILE A 209 11.23 10.07 -11.66
N ALA A 210 11.71 10.55 -10.51
CA ALA A 210 11.83 9.76 -9.29
C ALA A 210 10.68 10.07 -8.33
N LEU A 211 9.73 9.15 -8.15
CA LEU A 211 8.58 9.33 -7.23
C LEU A 211 8.99 9.04 -5.78
N VAL A 212 8.54 9.88 -4.85
CA VAL A 212 8.98 9.80 -3.44
C VAL A 212 8.56 8.49 -2.76
N GLU A 213 7.35 8.00 -3.02
CA GLU A 213 6.86 6.76 -2.44
C GLU A 213 7.63 5.54 -2.95
N VAL A 214 8.07 5.56 -4.21
CA VAL A 214 8.86 4.46 -4.80
C VAL A 214 10.22 4.38 -4.11
N GLN A 215 10.84 5.53 -3.81
CA GLN A 215 12.10 5.55 -3.07
C GLN A 215 11.90 5.02 -1.64
N GLY A 216 10.77 5.36 -1.01
CA GLY A 216 10.35 4.75 0.25
C GLY A 216 10.22 3.23 0.16
N TYR A 217 9.65 2.72 -0.94
CA TYR A 217 9.50 1.28 -1.16
C TYR A 217 10.85 0.59 -1.35
N VAL A 218 11.77 1.20 -2.09
CA VAL A 218 13.13 0.68 -2.26
C VAL A 218 13.87 0.66 -0.91
N PHE A 219 13.75 1.73 -0.12
CA PHE A 219 14.28 1.76 1.24
C PHE A 219 13.76 0.59 2.08
N ALA A 220 12.43 0.41 2.13
CA ALA A 220 11.79 -0.63 2.92
C ALA A 220 12.12 -2.04 2.41
N ALA A 221 12.22 -2.22 1.09
CA ALA A 221 12.65 -3.46 0.46
C ALA A 221 14.03 -3.88 0.98
N TYR A 222 15.01 -2.97 0.99
CA TYR A 222 16.34 -3.24 1.53
C TYR A 222 16.32 -3.46 3.05
N ALA A 223 15.65 -2.58 3.80
CA ALA A 223 15.65 -2.62 5.26
C ALA A 223 14.98 -3.90 5.79
N TRP A 224 13.78 -4.24 5.33
CA TRP A 224 13.05 -5.41 5.80
C TRP A 224 13.71 -6.70 5.34
N LEU A 225 14.25 -6.74 4.11
CA LEU A 225 14.99 -7.91 3.64
C LEU A 225 16.30 -8.11 4.41
N ALA A 226 16.95 -7.05 4.90
CA ALA A 226 18.13 -7.19 5.75
C ALA A 226 17.80 -7.89 7.08
N ASP A 227 16.62 -7.62 7.64
CA ASP A 227 16.15 -8.29 8.85
C ASP A 227 15.83 -9.77 8.57
N VAL A 228 15.22 -10.06 7.41
CA VAL A 228 15.06 -11.44 6.93
C VAL A 228 16.42 -12.15 6.79
N ALA A 229 17.38 -11.54 6.10
CA ALA A 229 18.72 -12.09 5.89
C ALA A 229 19.42 -12.37 7.23
N THR A 230 19.29 -11.48 8.22
CA THR A 230 19.80 -11.68 9.58
C THR A 230 19.19 -12.93 10.21
N LEU A 231 17.87 -13.10 10.10
CA LEU A 231 17.19 -14.26 10.66
C LEU A 231 17.46 -15.57 9.89
N ARG A 232 18.00 -15.50 8.67
CA ARG A 232 18.51 -16.66 7.90
C ARG A 232 20.01 -16.92 8.13
N GLY A 233 20.69 -16.10 8.93
CA GLY A 233 22.14 -16.20 9.17
C GLY A 233 22.99 -15.71 8.00
N GLU A 234 22.43 -14.91 7.10
CA GLU A 234 23.11 -14.32 5.94
C GLU A 234 23.70 -12.94 6.28
N ASP A 235 24.52 -12.88 7.34
CA ASP A 235 24.97 -11.63 7.97
C ASP A 235 25.66 -10.65 7.01
N ALA A 236 26.46 -11.15 6.08
CA ALA A 236 27.16 -10.31 5.10
C ALA A 236 26.18 -9.62 4.14
N TRP A 237 25.15 -10.35 3.69
CA TRP A 237 24.12 -9.79 2.84
C TRP A 237 23.22 -8.83 3.60
N ALA A 238 22.87 -9.16 4.85
CA ALA A 238 22.13 -8.26 5.73
C ALA A 238 22.87 -6.92 5.94
N ALA A 239 24.19 -6.95 6.13
CA ALA A 239 25.00 -5.73 6.28
C ALA A 239 25.00 -4.86 5.01
N ASP A 240 25.13 -5.49 3.83
CA ASP A 240 25.07 -4.81 2.54
C ASP A 240 23.69 -4.18 2.27
N LEU A 241 22.60 -4.93 2.52
CA LEU A 241 21.23 -4.44 2.40
C LEU A 241 20.97 -3.25 3.34
N ARG A 242 21.44 -3.30 4.59
CA ARG A 242 21.34 -2.14 5.52
C ARG A 242 22.09 -0.92 4.99
N ALA A 243 23.27 -1.10 4.42
CA ALA A 243 24.02 0.00 3.83
C ALA A 243 23.30 0.60 2.61
N ARG A 244 22.64 -0.23 1.78
CA ARG A 244 21.80 0.23 0.66
C ARG A 244 20.58 1.02 1.15
N ALA A 245 19.89 0.50 2.17
CA ALA A 245 18.77 1.20 2.80
C ALA A 245 19.21 2.58 3.33
N GLU A 246 20.34 2.67 4.02
CA GLU A 246 20.81 3.95 4.56
C GLU A 246 21.17 4.96 3.46
N ARG A 247 21.77 4.52 2.35
CA ARG A 247 22.02 5.39 1.19
C ARG A 247 20.72 5.93 0.59
N MET A 248 19.69 5.08 0.47
CA MET A 248 18.38 5.51 -0.02
C MET A 248 17.71 6.49 0.96
N ARG A 249 17.79 6.23 2.28
CA ARG A 249 17.33 7.16 3.31
C ARG A 249 18.00 8.52 3.18
N GLU A 250 19.33 8.56 3.10
CA GLU A 250 20.10 9.80 2.95
C GLU A 250 19.70 10.56 1.68
N ALA A 251 19.53 9.85 0.56
CA ALA A 251 19.09 10.45 -0.71
C ALA A 251 17.71 11.10 -0.58
N VAL A 252 16.73 10.40 0.01
CA VAL A 252 15.37 10.93 0.20
C VAL A 252 15.36 12.10 1.19
N GLU A 253 15.96 11.92 2.36
CA GLU A 253 16.06 12.95 3.40
C GLU A 253 16.76 14.22 2.89
N THR A 254 17.75 14.09 2.00
CA THR A 254 18.49 15.25 1.49
C THR A 254 17.82 15.91 0.29
N ARG A 255 17.35 15.10 -0.68
CA ARG A 255 16.99 15.60 -2.01
C ARG A 255 15.50 15.91 -2.16
N PHE A 256 14.64 15.23 -1.41
CA PHE A 256 13.18 15.40 -1.51
C PHE A 256 12.64 16.35 -0.44
N TRP A 257 13.38 16.64 0.63
CA TRP A 257 12.90 17.51 1.69
C TRP A 257 12.83 18.98 1.25
N MET A 258 11.67 19.60 1.48
CA MET A 258 11.41 21.02 1.20
C MET A 258 11.34 21.76 2.54
N ASP A 259 12.44 22.42 2.92
CA ASP A 259 12.57 23.09 4.23
C ASP A 259 11.51 24.18 4.48
N ASP A 260 11.11 24.90 3.44
CA ASP A 260 10.09 25.95 3.50
C ASP A 260 8.68 25.39 3.73
N GLN A 261 8.42 24.18 3.24
CA GLN A 261 7.14 23.48 3.41
C GLN A 261 7.12 22.59 4.65
N GLY A 262 8.28 22.22 5.19
CA GLY A 262 8.40 21.21 6.25
C GLY A 262 7.83 19.86 5.81
N PHE A 263 8.01 19.50 4.54
CA PHE A 263 7.39 18.33 3.89
C PHE A 263 8.29 17.80 2.78
N TYR A 264 8.01 16.58 2.29
CA TYR A 264 8.72 16.05 1.13
C TYR A 264 8.02 16.43 -0.17
N ALA A 265 8.80 16.71 -1.20
CA ALA A 265 8.34 16.79 -2.58
C ALA A 265 7.75 15.44 -3.00
N GLN A 266 6.73 15.47 -3.86
CA GLN A 266 6.11 14.23 -4.33
C GLN A 266 7.00 13.46 -5.33
N ALA A 267 7.92 14.17 -5.99
CA ALA A 267 8.87 13.60 -6.93
C ALA A 267 10.09 14.51 -7.12
N LEU A 268 11.11 13.99 -7.79
CA LEU A 268 12.11 14.78 -8.50
C LEU A 268 11.90 14.66 -10.01
N ASP A 269 12.07 15.77 -10.73
CA ASP A 269 12.04 15.77 -12.20
C ASP A 269 13.38 15.36 -12.82
N GLY A 270 13.48 15.36 -14.15
CA GLY A 270 14.71 14.97 -14.87
C GLY A 270 15.91 15.89 -14.65
N ALA A 271 15.69 17.10 -14.12
CA ALA A 271 16.75 17.99 -13.67
C ALA A 271 17.00 17.88 -12.16
N LYS A 272 16.43 16.85 -11.52
CA LYS A 272 16.43 16.57 -10.08
C LYS A 272 15.90 17.72 -9.24
N ARG A 273 14.98 18.50 -9.79
CA ARG A 273 14.29 19.57 -9.06
C ARG A 273 13.12 18.98 -8.28
N PRO A 274 12.93 19.37 -7.01
CA PRO A 274 11.76 18.99 -6.23
C PRO A 274 10.44 19.42 -6.91
N VAL A 275 9.54 18.45 -7.13
CA VAL A 275 8.16 18.69 -7.56
C VAL A 275 7.35 19.09 -6.33
N ASP A 276 7.06 20.38 -6.23
CA ASP A 276 6.65 21.09 -5.00
C ASP A 276 5.15 21.04 -4.67
N ALA A 277 4.32 20.48 -5.55
CA ALA A 277 2.90 20.29 -5.25
C ALA A 277 2.73 19.34 -4.05
N ILE A 278 1.94 19.76 -3.07
CA ILE A 278 1.68 18.99 -1.84
C ILE A 278 0.63 17.91 -2.11
N SER A 279 1.03 16.66 -1.99
CA SER A 279 0.19 15.49 -2.22
C SER A 279 0.21 14.53 -1.02
N SER A 280 -0.58 13.45 -1.11
CA SER A 280 -0.55 12.35 -0.14
C SER A 280 0.69 11.45 -0.24
N ASN A 281 1.44 11.48 -1.35
CA ASN A 281 2.54 10.53 -1.63
C ASN A 281 3.58 10.45 -0.50
N PRO A 282 4.06 11.57 0.10
CA PRO A 282 4.99 11.52 1.22
C PRO A 282 4.47 10.76 2.45
N GLY A 283 3.16 10.60 2.60
CA GLY A 283 2.56 9.80 3.66
C GLY A 283 2.94 8.31 3.58
N HIS A 284 3.26 7.81 2.39
CA HIS A 284 3.74 6.44 2.20
C HIS A 284 5.14 6.22 2.80
N LEU A 285 5.96 7.28 2.95
CA LEU A 285 7.26 7.18 3.62
C LEU A 285 7.12 6.73 5.08
N LEU A 286 5.99 7.07 5.73
CA LEU A 286 5.74 6.72 7.12
C LEU A 286 5.67 5.20 7.32
N PHE A 287 4.94 4.45 6.48
CA PHE A 287 4.87 2.99 6.66
C PHE A 287 6.14 2.28 6.21
N CYS A 288 6.94 2.94 5.37
CA CYS A 288 8.27 2.47 5.02
C CYS A 288 9.28 2.63 6.17
N GLY A 289 9.00 3.47 7.18
CA GLY A 289 9.94 3.75 8.27
C GLY A 289 11.16 4.57 7.85
N LEU A 290 11.05 5.30 6.73
CA LEU A 290 12.14 6.07 6.16
C LEU A 290 12.42 7.37 6.94
N PRO A 291 11.42 8.25 7.20
CA PRO A 291 11.70 9.55 7.80
C PRO A 291 12.31 9.45 9.20
N SER A 292 13.15 10.40 9.58
CA SER A 292 13.49 10.64 10.98
C SER A 292 12.23 10.88 11.82
N PRO A 293 12.21 10.55 13.13
CA PRO A 293 11.04 10.77 13.98
C PRO A 293 10.53 12.23 13.98
N GLU A 294 11.44 13.20 13.89
CA GLU A 294 11.08 14.62 13.79
C GLU A 294 10.33 14.93 12.49
N ARG A 295 10.88 14.50 11.35
CA ARG A 295 10.25 14.74 10.03
C ARG A 295 8.98 13.91 9.86
N ALA A 296 8.89 12.72 10.43
CA ALA A 296 7.65 11.95 10.49
C ALA A 296 6.54 12.74 11.20
N GLY A 297 6.85 13.40 12.32
CA GLY A 297 5.92 14.28 13.01
C GLY A 297 5.49 15.50 12.18
N LEU A 298 6.39 16.08 11.39
CA LEU A 298 6.07 17.17 10.46
C LEU A 298 5.16 16.70 9.32
N VAL A 299 5.49 15.58 8.70
CA VAL A 299 4.68 14.94 7.65
C VAL A 299 3.27 14.65 8.15
N ALA A 300 3.14 14.03 9.33
CA ALA A 300 1.83 13.72 9.88
C ALA A 300 0.99 14.96 10.16
N ARG A 301 1.60 16.02 10.73
CA ARG A 301 0.92 17.31 10.92
C ARG A 301 0.47 17.91 9.59
N ARG A 302 1.30 17.86 8.55
CA ARG A 302 0.96 18.38 7.23
C ARG A 302 -0.23 17.65 6.60
N LEU A 303 -0.25 16.31 6.69
CA LEU A 303 -1.32 15.45 6.16
C LEU A 303 -2.65 15.65 6.89
N ALA A 304 -2.62 16.10 8.15
CA ALA A 304 -3.79 16.38 8.97
C ALA A 304 -4.40 17.77 8.72
N LEU A 305 -3.74 18.66 7.95
CA LEU A 305 -4.26 19.99 7.68
C LEU A 305 -5.53 19.94 6.79
N PRO A 306 -6.47 20.91 6.93
CA PRO A 306 -7.77 20.86 6.26
C PRO A 306 -7.71 20.85 4.72
N ASP A 307 -6.65 21.39 4.13
CA ASP A 307 -6.44 21.37 2.68
C ASP A 307 -6.15 19.96 2.14
N LEU A 308 -5.79 19.02 3.02
CA LEU A 308 -5.60 17.60 2.70
C LEU A 308 -6.66 16.73 3.38
N MET A 309 -6.80 16.81 4.70
CA MET A 309 -7.69 15.99 5.51
C MET A 309 -9.14 16.46 5.41
N THR A 310 -10.00 15.65 4.79
CA THR A 310 -11.44 15.91 4.61
C THR A 310 -12.27 15.18 5.67
N ALA A 311 -13.59 15.28 5.62
CA ALA A 311 -14.50 14.43 6.40
C ALA A 311 -14.41 12.92 6.07
N TRP A 312 -13.77 12.57 4.95
CA TRP A 312 -13.72 11.21 4.37
C TRP A 312 -12.31 10.59 4.41
N GLY A 313 -11.28 11.39 4.66
CA GLY A 313 -9.87 10.97 4.70
C GLY A 313 -8.95 12.04 4.11
N THR A 314 -7.65 11.76 4.08
CA THR A 314 -6.68 12.58 3.36
C THR A 314 -6.88 12.41 1.87
N ARG A 315 -7.06 13.54 1.16
CA ARG A 315 -7.17 13.55 -0.30
C ARG A 315 -5.80 13.52 -0.97
N THR A 316 -5.78 13.13 -2.24
CA THR A 316 -4.55 12.88 -3.01
C THR A 316 -3.73 14.13 -3.30
N LEU A 317 -4.35 15.31 -3.34
CA LEU A 317 -3.68 16.58 -3.64
C LEU A 317 -4.28 17.71 -2.79
N SER A 318 -3.42 18.56 -2.22
CA SER A 318 -3.84 19.71 -1.42
C SER A 318 -4.81 20.60 -2.22
N SER A 319 -5.91 21.01 -1.58
CA SER A 319 -6.89 21.92 -2.17
C SER A 319 -6.36 23.33 -2.46
N ALA A 320 -5.16 23.65 -1.98
CA ALA A 320 -4.45 24.89 -2.29
C ALA A 320 -3.64 24.81 -3.61
N THR A 321 -3.52 23.63 -4.23
CA THR A 321 -2.73 23.44 -5.46
C THR A 321 -3.54 23.85 -6.70
N ALA A 322 -2.89 24.46 -7.69
CA ALA A 322 -3.57 25.02 -8.87
C ALA A 322 -4.40 24.01 -9.68
N THR A 323 -3.98 22.75 -9.69
CA THR A 323 -4.60 21.63 -10.42
C THR A 323 -5.54 20.79 -9.57
N TYR A 324 -5.78 21.19 -8.31
CA TYR A 324 -6.73 20.50 -7.45
C TYR A 324 -8.12 20.47 -8.10
N ASN A 325 -8.65 19.25 -8.18
CA ASN A 325 -9.99 18.98 -8.63
C ASN A 325 -10.58 17.88 -7.74
N PRO A 326 -11.61 18.17 -6.91
CA PRO A 326 -12.21 17.18 -6.03
C PRO A 326 -12.80 15.98 -6.78
N MET A 327 -13.11 16.14 -8.07
CA MET A 327 -13.66 15.10 -8.94
C MET A 327 -12.62 14.49 -9.88
N SER A 328 -11.32 14.75 -9.68
CA SER A 328 -10.25 14.07 -10.43
C SER A 328 -9.95 12.69 -9.83
N TYR A 329 -9.47 11.77 -10.68
CA TYR A 329 -9.07 10.44 -10.26
C TYR A 329 -7.89 10.47 -9.27
N HIS A 330 -6.85 11.27 -9.54
CA HIS A 330 -5.66 11.39 -8.67
C HIS A 330 -5.29 12.81 -8.21
N ASN A 331 -6.03 13.85 -8.64
CA ASN A 331 -5.72 15.26 -8.31
C ASN A 331 -6.67 15.87 -7.28
N GLY A 332 -7.12 15.09 -6.29
CA GLY A 332 -7.98 15.63 -5.23
C GLY A 332 -9.03 14.66 -4.68
N SER A 333 -9.09 13.42 -5.14
CA SER A 333 -9.94 12.35 -4.58
C SER A 333 -9.40 11.77 -3.28
N VAL A 334 -10.23 11.03 -2.54
CA VAL A 334 -9.85 10.29 -1.33
C VAL A 334 -9.88 8.79 -1.59
N TRP A 335 -8.76 8.12 -1.30
CA TRP A 335 -8.56 6.69 -1.55
C TRP A 335 -8.38 5.93 -0.23
N PRO A 336 -9.19 4.89 0.06
CA PRO A 336 -9.05 4.12 1.30
C PRO A 336 -7.68 3.45 1.46
N HIS A 337 -7.07 2.95 0.39
CA HIS A 337 -5.78 2.27 0.47
C HIS A 337 -4.64 3.22 0.89
N ASP A 338 -4.52 4.37 0.22
CA ASP A 338 -3.55 5.44 0.53
C ASP A 338 -3.68 5.85 2.01
N ASN A 339 -4.91 6.11 2.44
CA ASN A 339 -5.22 6.43 3.84
C ASN A 339 -4.82 5.32 4.81
N SER A 340 -5.08 4.05 4.47
CA SER A 340 -4.72 2.92 5.35
C SER A 340 -3.21 2.76 5.52
N LEU A 341 -2.41 3.06 4.48
CA LEU A 341 -0.95 3.02 4.54
C LEU A 341 -0.42 4.19 5.38
N MET A 342 -0.95 5.40 5.20
CA MET A 342 -0.63 6.55 6.05
C MET A 342 -0.95 6.29 7.53
N MET A 343 -2.10 5.69 7.81
CA MET A 343 -2.52 5.32 9.16
C MET A 343 -1.59 4.27 9.79
N TRP A 344 -1.23 3.22 9.04
CA TRP A 344 -0.26 2.21 9.52
C TRP A 344 1.09 2.86 9.85
N GLY A 345 1.61 3.68 8.94
CA GLY A 345 2.86 4.41 9.15
C GLY A 345 2.79 5.36 10.35
N ALA A 346 1.73 6.15 10.47
CA ALA A 346 1.54 7.05 11.60
C ALA A 346 1.58 6.30 12.95
N ARG A 347 0.91 5.14 13.05
CA ARG A 347 1.00 4.29 14.26
C ARG A 347 2.40 3.78 14.53
N ALA A 348 3.15 3.36 13.50
CA ALA A 348 4.52 2.91 13.67
C ALA A 348 5.46 3.99 14.26
N TYR A 349 5.12 5.29 14.07
CA TYR A 349 5.81 6.42 14.67
C TYR A 349 5.19 6.94 15.99
N GLY A 350 4.11 6.31 16.49
CA GLY A 350 3.40 6.79 17.69
C GLY A 350 2.54 8.04 17.45
N LEU A 351 2.18 8.32 16.20
CA LEU A 351 1.42 9.51 15.78
C LEU A 351 -0.10 9.21 15.77
N ASP A 352 -0.64 8.96 16.95
CA ASP A 352 -2.00 8.43 17.14
C ASP A 352 -3.11 9.35 16.62
N GLU A 353 -2.94 10.66 16.71
CA GLU A 353 -3.94 11.63 16.28
C GLU A 353 -4.27 11.47 14.78
N LEU A 354 -3.25 11.37 13.93
CA LEU A 354 -3.44 11.14 12.50
C LEU A 354 -4.03 9.77 12.23
N ALA A 355 -3.50 8.72 12.88
CA ALA A 355 -3.95 7.35 12.65
C ALA A 355 -5.41 7.14 13.04
N LEU A 356 -5.81 7.56 14.25
CA LEU A 356 -7.18 7.44 14.73
C LEU A 356 -8.12 8.34 13.91
N GLY A 357 -7.69 9.54 13.53
CA GLY A 357 -8.44 10.42 12.65
C GLY A 357 -8.75 9.81 11.29
N ILE A 358 -7.81 9.07 10.69
CA ILE A 358 -8.02 8.32 9.45
C ILE A 358 -8.93 7.11 9.67
N ALA A 359 -8.75 6.35 10.76
CA ALA A 359 -9.57 5.18 11.06
C ALA A 359 -11.06 5.55 11.21
N GLU A 360 -11.35 6.62 11.95
CA GLU A 360 -12.72 7.14 12.12
C GLU A 360 -13.35 7.55 10.78
N ARG A 361 -12.58 8.23 9.92
CA ARG A 361 -13.04 8.66 8.58
C ARG A 361 -13.25 7.50 7.63
N THR A 362 -12.41 6.48 7.69
CA THR A 362 -12.54 5.26 6.89
C THR A 362 -13.82 4.50 7.27
N LEU A 363 -14.09 4.35 8.58
CA LEU A 363 -15.33 3.73 9.05
C LEU A 363 -16.56 4.57 8.68
N ARG A 364 -16.46 5.90 8.81
CA ARG A 364 -17.50 6.83 8.37
C ARG A 364 -17.78 6.69 6.87
N LEU A 365 -16.75 6.66 6.03
CA LEU A 365 -16.89 6.47 4.58
C LEU A 365 -17.62 5.15 4.27
N GLY A 366 -17.22 4.05 4.92
CA GLY A 366 -17.89 2.76 4.82
C GLY A 366 -19.38 2.85 5.19
N SER A 367 -19.75 3.59 6.23
CA SER A 367 -21.15 3.71 6.69
C SER A 367 -22.13 4.31 5.66
N PHE A 368 -21.62 5.07 4.68
CA PHE A 368 -22.43 5.60 3.56
C PHE A 368 -22.52 4.63 2.38
N GLY A 369 -21.60 3.66 2.29
CA GLY A 369 -21.58 2.65 1.25
C GLY A 369 -22.68 1.60 1.44
N SER A 370 -23.23 1.10 0.33
CA SER A 370 -24.22 0.02 0.37
C SER A 370 -23.68 -1.20 1.11
N GLY A 371 -24.30 -1.51 2.26
CA GLY A 371 -23.87 -2.61 3.12
C GLY A 371 -22.45 -2.46 3.66
N TRP A 372 -22.00 -1.24 3.97
CA TRP A 372 -20.67 -0.90 4.50
C TRP A 372 -19.49 -0.97 3.52
N ARG A 373 -19.77 -1.05 2.22
CA ARG A 373 -18.71 -1.23 1.20
C ARG A 373 -17.89 0.04 1.03
N LEU A 374 -16.57 -0.11 1.05
CA LEU A 374 -15.66 0.96 0.62
C LEU A 374 -15.65 1.08 -0.91
N PRO A 375 -15.72 2.30 -1.45
CA PRO A 375 -15.45 2.53 -2.86
C PRO A 375 -13.94 2.44 -3.12
N GLU A 376 -13.53 2.28 -4.38
CA GLU A 376 -12.14 2.48 -4.80
C GLU A 376 -11.62 3.87 -4.38
N LEU A 377 -12.45 4.89 -4.65
CA LEU A 377 -12.26 6.27 -4.24
C LEU A 377 -13.61 7.01 -4.14
N CYS A 378 -13.62 8.12 -3.40
CA CYS A 378 -14.67 9.14 -3.49
C CYS A 378 -14.08 10.49 -3.90
N CYS A 379 -14.92 11.40 -4.39
CA CYS A 379 -14.50 12.77 -4.65
C CYS A 379 -14.03 13.44 -3.36
N GLY A 380 -12.92 14.17 -3.38
CA GLY A 380 -12.35 14.76 -2.17
C GLY A 380 -12.82 16.18 -1.92
N PHE A 381 -14.13 16.38 -1.90
CA PHE A 381 -14.73 17.56 -1.28
C PHE A 381 -14.46 17.53 0.24
N ASP A 382 -14.46 18.70 0.89
CA ASP A 382 -14.16 18.84 2.32
C ASP A 382 -15.13 18.01 3.20
N GLY A 383 -16.36 17.78 2.70
CA GLY A 383 -17.48 17.20 3.44
C GLY A 383 -18.41 18.30 3.96
N PRO A 384 -19.53 17.97 4.62
CA PRO A 384 -20.42 18.99 5.14
C PRO A 384 -19.71 19.80 6.23
N ASP A 385 -19.57 21.11 6.01
CA ASP A 385 -19.56 22.08 7.11
C ASP A 385 -20.92 22.02 7.81
N ALA A 386 -21.01 22.49 9.06
CA ALA A 386 -22.29 22.56 9.79
C ALA A 386 -23.39 23.38 9.08
N SER A 387 -23.07 24.01 7.95
CA SER A 387 -23.93 24.81 7.07
C SER A 387 -24.22 24.21 5.68
N ASP A 388 -23.69 23.06 5.29
CA ASP A 388 -23.76 22.55 3.90
C ASP A 388 -24.76 21.39 3.67
N ASP A 389 -25.41 21.42 2.50
CA ASP A 389 -26.46 20.50 2.03
C ASP A 389 -25.94 19.10 1.57
N ILE A 390 -24.63 18.83 1.63
CA ILE A 390 -24.05 17.55 1.20
C ILE A 390 -24.14 16.53 2.35
N ALA A 391 -25.12 15.63 2.28
CA ALA A 391 -25.40 14.65 3.34
C ALA A 391 -24.36 13.52 3.49
N GLY A 392 -23.46 13.30 2.51
CA GLY A 392 -22.54 12.16 2.43
C GLY A 392 -21.40 12.36 1.43
N PRO A 393 -20.49 11.37 1.25
CA PRO A 393 -19.42 11.47 0.27
C PRO A 393 -20.00 11.56 -1.15
N VAL A 394 -19.34 12.33 -2.02
CA VAL A 394 -19.72 12.40 -3.44
C VAL A 394 -19.00 11.28 -4.19
N ASP A 395 -19.76 10.38 -4.80
CA ASP A 395 -19.21 9.25 -5.57
C ASP A 395 -18.38 9.73 -6.76
N TYR A 396 -17.26 9.05 -7.01
CA TYR A 396 -16.52 9.23 -8.25
C TYR A 396 -17.19 8.39 -9.36
N PRO A 397 -17.58 8.97 -10.51
CA PRO A 397 -18.49 8.32 -11.46
C PRO A 397 -18.06 6.95 -12.01
N VAL A 398 -16.76 6.67 -12.09
CA VAL A 398 -16.21 5.42 -12.62
C VAL A 398 -15.42 4.62 -11.58
N SER A 399 -15.69 4.84 -10.31
CA SER A 399 -15.11 4.11 -9.18
C SER A 399 -15.51 2.63 -9.19
N CYS A 400 -14.55 1.73 -8.98
CA CYS A 400 -14.83 0.32 -8.73
C CYS A 400 -15.45 0.11 -7.34
N SER A 401 -16.43 -0.79 -7.25
CA SER A 401 -17.13 -1.12 -6.01
C SER A 401 -17.78 -2.51 -6.12
N PRO A 402 -17.10 -3.59 -5.69
CA PRO A 402 -15.95 -3.59 -4.80
C PRO A 402 -14.60 -3.35 -5.51
N GLN A 403 -13.61 -2.97 -4.71
CA GLN A 403 -12.21 -2.87 -5.10
C GLN A 403 -11.34 -3.51 -3.99
N ALA A 404 -10.30 -4.26 -4.37
CA ALA A 404 -9.53 -5.13 -3.49
C ALA A 404 -8.68 -4.39 -2.46
N TRP A 405 -7.85 -3.40 -2.83
CA TRP A 405 -7.07 -2.61 -1.87
C TRP A 405 -7.95 -1.78 -0.93
N ALA A 406 -9.16 -1.43 -1.35
CA ALA A 406 -10.10 -0.66 -0.56
C ALA A 406 -10.70 -1.58 0.51
N ALA A 407 -11.18 -2.77 0.11
CA ALA A 407 -11.64 -3.78 1.07
C ALA A 407 -10.52 -4.22 2.04
N ALA A 408 -9.31 -4.44 1.54
CA ALA A 408 -8.14 -4.79 2.36
C ALA A 408 -7.75 -3.70 3.38
N SER A 409 -8.07 -2.43 3.11
CA SER A 409 -7.83 -1.31 4.02
C SER A 409 -8.52 -1.49 5.38
N GLY A 410 -9.71 -2.11 5.41
CA GLY A 410 -10.42 -2.40 6.66
C GLY A 410 -9.67 -3.40 7.55
N HIS A 411 -9.06 -4.43 6.95
CA HIS A 411 -8.24 -5.39 7.69
C HIS A 411 -6.96 -4.73 8.22
N LEU A 412 -6.28 -3.92 7.40
CA LEU A 412 -5.10 -3.18 7.86
C LEU A 412 -5.46 -2.21 9.00
N MET A 413 -6.63 -1.58 8.95
CA MET A 413 -7.15 -0.76 10.05
C MET A 413 -7.24 -1.53 11.35
N VAL A 414 -7.85 -2.71 11.35
CA VAL A 414 -7.94 -3.55 12.56
C VAL A 414 -6.56 -3.91 13.10
N ARG A 415 -5.63 -4.37 12.25
CA ARG A 415 -4.24 -4.66 12.65
C ARG A 415 -3.55 -3.44 13.26
N THR A 416 -3.78 -2.27 12.67
CA THR A 416 -3.16 -1.00 13.07
C THR A 416 -3.70 -0.49 14.40
N LEU A 417 -5.02 -0.60 14.64
CA LEU A 417 -5.65 -0.26 15.91
C LEU A 417 -5.18 -1.16 17.07
N LEU A 418 -4.90 -2.43 16.78
CA LEU A 418 -4.29 -3.35 17.76
C LEU A 418 -2.80 -3.07 18.01
N GLY A 419 -2.14 -2.28 17.15
CA GLY A 419 -0.69 -2.09 17.16
C GLY A 419 0.08 -3.39 17.04
N MET A 420 -0.45 -4.32 16.24
CA MET A 420 0.00 -5.71 16.22
C MET A 420 1.23 -5.90 15.33
N SER A 421 2.28 -6.51 15.90
CA SER A 421 3.53 -6.86 15.20
C SER A 421 4.03 -8.24 15.61
N PRO A 422 4.71 -8.98 14.71
CA PRO A 422 5.31 -10.28 15.04
C PRO A 422 6.55 -10.08 15.91
N ASP A 423 6.68 -10.87 16.97
CA ASP A 423 7.90 -10.98 17.75
C ASP A 423 8.59 -12.30 17.43
N THR A 424 9.55 -12.21 16.51
CA THR A 424 10.34 -13.35 16.05
C THR A 424 11.26 -13.92 17.14
N ARG A 425 11.53 -13.18 18.23
CA ARG A 425 12.35 -13.66 19.35
C ARG A 425 11.53 -14.50 20.33
N SER A 426 10.32 -14.04 20.68
CA SER A 426 9.44 -14.76 21.60
C SER A 426 8.53 -15.79 20.91
N GLY A 427 8.42 -15.75 19.58
CA GLY A 427 7.57 -16.66 18.82
C GLY A 427 6.07 -16.31 18.93
N GLY A 428 5.76 -15.02 19.12
CA GLY A 428 4.38 -14.55 19.33
C GLY A 428 4.09 -13.19 18.68
N LEU A 429 3.10 -12.48 19.24
CA LEU A 429 2.69 -11.14 18.81
C LEU A 429 2.95 -10.14 19.93
N THR A 430 3.43 -8.95 19.56
CA THR A 430 3.45 -7.76 20.41
C THR A 430 2.33 -6.82 20.01
N PHE A 431 1.87 -6.02 20.97
CA PHE A 431 0.73 -5.12 20.80
C PHE A 431 1.06 -3.74 21.39
N ASP A 432 0.66 -2.70 20.66
CA ASP A 432 0.65 -1.30 21.11
C ASP A 432 -0.70 -0.68 20.74
N PRO A 433 -1.78 -1.01 21.46
CA PRO A 433 -3.12 -0.68 20.99
C PRO A 433 -3.41 0.82 21.08
N ALA A 434 -4.11 1.34 20.07
CA ALA A 434 -4.72 2.65 20.08
C ALA A 434 -6.10 2.52 19.43
N LEU A 435 -7.15 2.71 20.23
CA LEU A 435 -8.54 2.61 19.78
C LEU A 435 -9.18 4.00 19.71
N PRO A 436 -10.15 4.24 18.80
CA PRO A 436 -10.97 5.44 18.81
C PRO A 436 -11.62 5.67 20.17
N ALA A 437 -11.91 6.92 20.54
CA ALA A 437 -12.46 7.26 21.86
C ALA A 437 -13.80 6.57 22.14
N ALA A 438 -14.59 6.32 21.09
CA ALA A 438 -15.88 5.63 21.17
C ALA A 438 -15.76 4.11 21.45
N ALA A 439 -14.56 3.54 21.36
CA ALA A 439 -14.31 2.11 21.56
C ALA A 439 -13.59 1.87 22.89
N THR A 440 -14.12 0.93 23.68
CA THR A 440 -13.50 0.42 24.90
C THR A 440 -13.02 -1.02 24.74
N ARG A 441 -13.54 -1.76 23.74
CA ARG A 441 -13.17 -3.16 23.51
C ARG A 441 -13.05 -3.49 22.02
N LEU A 442 -12.01 -4.23 21.68
CA LEU A 442 -11.83 -4.83 20.36
C LEU A 442 -11.30 -6.26 20.52
N ARG A 443 -12.05 -7.24 20.03
CA ARG A 443 -11.62 -8.63 19.96
C ARG A 443 -11.59 -9.09 18.52
N VAL A 444 -10.53 -9.79 18.16
CA VAL A 444 -10.26 -10.31 16.84
C VAL A 444 -9.86 -11.78 16.96
N SER A 445 -10.49 -12.65 16.19
CA SER A 445 -10.10 -14.07 16.11
C SER A 445 -9.48 -14.38 14.74
N ASP A 446 -8.76 -15.51 14.70
CA ASP A 446 -8.15 -16.07 13.49
C ASP A 446 -7.03 -15.23 12.87
N VAL A 447 -6.33 -14.45 13.70
CA VAL A 447 -5.10 -13.77 13.31
C VAL A 447 -3.98 -14.80 13.14
N ALA A 448 -3.43 -14.92 11.94
CA ALA A 448 -2.29 -15.79 11.66
C ALA A 448 -0.97 -15.04 11.88
N ALA A 449 -0.03 -15.64 12.62
CA ALA A 449 1.35 -15.18 12.75
C ALA A 449 2.25 -16.33 13.20
N LEU A 450 3.49 -16.37 12.68
CA LEU A 450 4.53 -17.31 13.10
C LEU A 450 4.05 -18.79 13.15
N GLY A 451 3.25 -19.20 12.16
CA GLY A 451 2.71 -20.56 12.06
C GLY A 451 1.55 -20.89 13.01
N ARG A 452 1.00 -19.91 13.74
CA ARG A 452 -0.11 -20.09 14.68
C ARG A 452 -1.27 -19.14 14.36
N ARG A 453 -2.47 -19.50 14.83
CA ARG A 453 -3.62 -18.60 14.87
C ARG A 453 -3.84 -18.08 16.28
N HIS A 454 -4.22 -16.82 16.40
CA HIS A 454 -4.40 -16.13 17.66
C HIS A 454 -5.81 -15.54 17.75
N ARG A 455 -6.35 -15.58 18.96
CA ARG A 455 -7.45 -14.72 19.39
C ARG A 455 -6.88 -13.63 20.25
N VAL A 456 -7.12 -12.38 19.85
CA VAL A 456 -6.64 -11.18 20.53
C VAL A 456 -7.83 -10.40 21.06
N GLU A 457 -7.77 -9.96 22.31
CA GLU A 457 -8.72 -9.04 22.91
C GLU A 457 -7.96 -7.86 23.53
N VAL A 458 -8.39 -6.66 23.19
CA VAL A 458 -7.90 -5.40 23.75
C VAL A 458 -9.06 -4.73 24.48
N THR A 459 -8.82 -4.38 25.74
CA THR A 459 -9.77 -3.61 26.57
C THR A 459 -9.10 -2.34 27.08
N ARG A 460 -9.75 -1.19 26.89
CA ARG A 460 -9.32 0.10 27.44
C ARG A 460 -9.50 0.08 28.96
N THR A 461 -8.45 0.46 29.69
CA THR A 461 -8.43 0.58 31.15
C THR A 461 -8.15 2.02 31.57
N ALA A 462 -8.13 2.30 32.87
CA ALA A 462 -7.78 3.64 33.37
C ALA A 462 -6.33 4.03 33.05
N ASP A 463 -5.43 3.04 32.94
CA ASP A 463 -3.98 3.25 32.80
C ASP A 463 -3.46 2.94 31.38
N GLY A 464 -4.35 2.70 30.40
CA GLY A 464 -3.99 2.36 29.03
C GLY A 464 -4.83 1.20 28.48
N TYR A 465 -4.19 0.11 28.07
CA TYR A 465 -4.85 -1.07 27.50
C TYR A 465 -4.42 -2.36 28.18
N ALA A 466 -5.40 -3.23 28.45
CA ALA A 466 -5.16 -4.64 28.77
C ALA A 466 -5.25 -5.45 27.47
N VAL A 467 -4.30 -6.33 27.24
CA VAL A 467 -4.25 -7.19 26.04
C VAL A 467 -4.20 -8.65 26.46
N GLU A 468 -5.14 -9.43 25.94
CA GLU A 468 -5.16 -10.88 26.06
C GLU A 468 -4.96 -11.48 24.66
N SER A 469 -3.92 -12.31 24.49
CA SER A 469 -3.65 -13.00 23.23
C SER A 469 -3.51 -14.50 23.51
N ILE A 470 -4.50 -15.27 23.08
CA ILE A 470 -4.59 -16.72 23.30
C ILE A 470 -4.37 -17.41 21.94
N PRO A 471 -3.36 -18.27 21.80
CA PRO A 471 -3.23 -19.15 20.63
C PRO A 471 -4.49 -20.02 20.47
N ALA A 472 -4.98 -20.20 19.26
CA ALA A 472 -6.22 -20.95 19.00
C ALA A 472 -6.10 -22.44 19.38
N ASP A 473 -4.89 -22.94 19.56
CA ASP A 473 -4.54 -24.29 20.02
C ASP A 473 -4.37 -24.42 21.55
N GLY A 474 -4.65 -23.35 22.33
CA GLY A 474 -4.47 -23.29 23.79
C GLY A 474 -5.73 -22.93 24.57
#